data_AF-A0A1Y3U085-F1
#
_entry.id   AF-A0A1Y3U085-F1
#
_cell.length_a   1.000
_cell.length_b   1.000
_cell.length_c   1.000
_cell.angle_alpha   90.00
_cell.angle_beta   90.00
_cell.angle_gamma   90.00
#
_symmetry.space_group_name_H-M   'P 1'
#
loop_
_entity.id
_entity.type
_entity.pdbx_description
1 polymer ?
#
loop_
_entity_poly.entity_id
_entity_poly.type
_entity_poly.pdbx_seq_one_letter_code
_entity_poly.pdbx_strand_id
1 'polypeptide(L)'
;MDIFEAYLSSPDESTPTFSAFFQSAQDLKESLGTKGYLLDHYLSLCFRLIAQIDFVSLQDEVSEAMAAIMRSISAAEAEKAFACQEVSTRQMLWLLSHADSLLEQAYHNFMQEKTLSSETNVDIIDLRQTEEKIKVLIGQEKLESFQRTFLRRFLFSSVAQLFLQGMTTEFIRRFLTTDIESGSEVFRIHLKNFGHEKNG
;
A
#
# COMPACT_ATOMS: atom_id res chain seq x y z
N MET A 1 16.54 -17.19 -4.17
CA MET A 1 15.46 -16.87 -5.12
C MET A 1 16.01 -15.81 -6.05
N ASP A 2 16.01 -16.07 -7.35
CA ASP A 2 16.43 -15.10 -8.35
C ASP A 2 15.45 -13.90 -8.40
N ILE A 3 15.94 -12.69 -8.70
CA ILE A 3 15.11 -11.47 -8.66
C ILE A 3 14.05 -11.50 -9.77
N PHE A 4 14.40 -12.03 -10.95
CA PHE A 4 13.47 -12.14 -12.06
C PHE A 4 12.42 -13.22 -11.79
N GLU A 5 12.83 -14.36 -11.23
CA GLU A 5 11.89 -15.38 -10.71
C GLU A 5 10.93 -14.81 -9.66
N ALA A 6 11.41 -13.99 -8.72
CA ALA A 6 10.58 -13.35 -7.71
C ALA A 6 9.56 -12.39 -8.33
N TYR A 7 9.97 -11.61 -9.33
CA TYR A 7 9.10 -10.65 -10.03
C TYR A 7 7.94 -11.32 -10.77
N LEU A 8 8.18 -12.50 -11.35
CA LEU A 8 7.17 -13.28 -12.09
C LEU A 8 6.52 -14.39 -11.24
N SER A 9 6.84 -14.46 -9.94
CA SER A 9 6.37 -15.54 -9.09
C SER A 9 4.84 -15.53 -8.95
N SER A 10 4.26 -16.73 -8.89
CA SER A 10 2.83 -16.88 -8.62
C SER A 10 2.51 -16.43 -7.18
N PRO A 11 1.24 -16.06 -6.91
CA PRO A 11 0.78 -15.87 -5.55
C PRO A 11 1.07 -17.11 -4.70
N ASP A 12 1.19 -16.92 -3.39
CA ASP A 12 1.42 -17.99 -2.42
C ASP A 12 0.46 -19.17 -2.65
N GLU A 13 1.03 -20.38 -2.80
CA GLU A 13 0.29 -21.63 -2.95
C GLU A 13 -0.70 -21.88 -1.79
N SER A 14 -0.51 -21.21 -0.65
CA SER A 14 -1.42 -21.25 0.50
C SER A 14 -2.74 -20.48 0.32
N THR A 15 -2.98 -19.87 -0.84
CA THR A 15 -4.21 -19.14 -1.18
C THR A 15 -5.40 -20.11 -1.26
N PRO A 16 -6.46 -19.93 -0.43
CA PRO A 16 -7.65 -20.78 -0.50
C PRO A 16 -8.34 -20.71 -1.87
N THR A 17 -9.09 -21.75 -2.26
CA THR A 17 -10.02 -21.64 -3.40
C THR A 17 -11.29 -20.90 -2.98
N PHE A 18 -12.06 -20.40 -3.95
CA PHE A 18 -13.39 -19.85 -3.66
C PHE A 18 -14.32 -20.89 -3.03
N SER A 19 -14.28 -22.14 -3.51
CA SER A 19 -15.08 -23.23 -2.95
C SER A 19 -14.72 -23.51 -1.49
N ALA A 20 -13.42 -23.55 -1.15
CA ALA A 20 -12.96 -23.74 0.22
C ALA A 20 -13.44 -22.60 1.14
N PHE A 21 -13.40 -21.36 0.66
CA PHE A 21 -13.94 -20.22 1.41
C PHE A 21 -15.45 -20.35 1.64
N PHE A 22 -16.24 -20.62 0.60
CA PHE A 22 -17.70 -20.73 0.75
C PHE A 22 -18.12 -21.94 1.59
N GLN A 23 -17.36 -23.04 1.56
CA GLN A 23 -17.55 -24.15 2.49
C GLN A 23 -17.30 -23.69 3.94
N SER A 24 -16.20 -22.99 4.19
CA SER A 24 -15.92 -22.44 5.52
C SER A 24 -17.00 -21.46 6.00
N ALA A 25 -17.56 -20.65 5.09
CA ALA A 25 -18.68 -19.75 5.41
C ALA A 25 -19.95 -20.54 5.76
N GLN A 26 -20.22 -21.64 5.04
CA GLN A 26 -21.35 -22.52 5.32
C GLN A 26 -21.20 -23.21 6.70
N ASP A 27 -20.03 -23.74 7.02
CA ASP A 27 -19.75 -24.38 8.32
C ASP A 27 -19.93 -23.38 9.49
N LEU A 28 -19.51 -22.13 9.26
CA LEU A 28 -19.68 -21.04 10.23
C LEU A 28 -21.15 -20.65 10.39
N LYS A 29 -21.90 -20.62 9.28
CA LYS A 29 -23.35 -20.36 9.27
C LYS A 29 -24.13 -21.43 10.02
N GLU A 30 -23.74 -22.70 9.86
CA GLU A 30 -24.31 -23.83 10.61
C GLU A 30 -24.01 -23.69 12.11
N SER A 31 -22.79 -23.29 12.47
CA SER A 31 -22.42 -23.00 13.87
C SER A 31 -23.24 -21.86 14.49
N LEU A 32 -23.67 -20.88 13.68
CA LEU A 32 -24.53 -19.77 14.11
C LEU A 32 -26.03 -20.15 14.17
N GLY A 33 -26.43 -21.28 13.58
CA GLY A 33 -27.81 -21.74 13.54
C GLY A 33 -28.78 -20.68 12.98
N THR A 34 -29.82 -20.35 13.74
CA THR A 34 -30.83 -19.34 13.35
C THR A 34 -30.26 -17.93 13.21
N LYS A 35 -29.04 -17.67 13.72
CA LYS A 35 -28.34 -16.38 13.60
C LYS A 35 -27.38 -16.32 12.42
N GLY A 36 -27.45 -17.27 11.49
CA GLY A 36 -26.61 -17.29 10.28
C GLY A 36 -26.70 -16.03 9.42
N TYR A 37 -27.80 -15.28 9.49
CA TYR A 37 -27.97 -13.99 8.81
C TYR A 37 -26.93 -12.93 9.25
N LEU A 38 -26.37 -13.04 10.46
CA LEU A 38 -25.30 -12.14 10.92
C LEU A 38 -24.05 -12.30 10.06
N LEU A 39 -23.73 -13.53 9.66
CA LEU A 39 -22.59 -13.80 8.78
C LEU A 39 -22.84 -13.27 7.36
N ASP A 40 -24.07 -13.46 6.83
CA ASP A 40 -24.44 -12.94 5.51
C ASP A 40 -24.28 -11.40 5.47
N HIS A 41 -24.71 -10.72 6.53
CA HIS A 41 -24.56 -9.27 6.69
C HIS A 41 -23.10 -8.85 6.85
N TYR A 42 -22.34 -9.53 7.71
CA TYR A 42 -20.91 -9.29 7.90
C TYR A 42 -20.14 -9.39 6.59
N LEU A 43 -20.35 -10.48 5.83
CA LEU A 43 -19.72 -10.69 4.54
C LEU A 43 -20.12 -9.63 3.51
N SER A 44 -21.38 -9.19 3.53
CA SER A 44 -21.84 -8.10 2.66
C SER A 44 -21.07 -6.80 2.93
N LEU A 45 -20.83 -6.46 4.20
CA LEU A 45 -20.03 -5.28 4.58
C LEU A 45 -18.56 -5.46 4.20
N CYS A 46 -17.95 -6.62 4.48
CA CYS A 46 -16.56 -6.90 4.11
C CYS A 46 -16.34 -6.86 2.59
N PHE A 47 -17.24 -7.44 1.80
CA PHE A 47 -17.13 -7.42 0.34
C PHE A 47 -17.29 -6.01 -0.22
N ARG A 48 -18.20 -5.19 0.32
CA ARG A 48 -18.28 -3.77 -0.06
C ARG A 48 -17.02 -3.01 0.29
N LEU A 49 -16.38 -3.32 1.43
CA LEU A 49 -15.12 -2.69 1.82
C LEU A 49 -13.99 -3.04 0.84
N ILE A 50 -13.83 -4.33 0.49
CA ILE A 50 -12.80 -4.75 -0.47
C ILE A 50 -13.10 -4.25 -1.88
N ALA A 51 -14.36 -4.21 -2.29
CA ALA A 51 -14.77 -3.73 -3.61
C ALA A 51 -14.50 -2.23 -3.83
N GLN A 52 -14.20 -1.47 -2.77
CA GLN A 52 -13.76 -0.08 -2.89
C GLN A 52 -12.30 0.06 -3.35
N ILE A 53 -11.52 -1.03 -3.38
CA ILE A 53 -10.16 -0.98 -3.90
C ILE A 53 -10.22 -0.75 -5.40
N ASP A 54 -9.94 0.48 -5.80
CA ASP A 54 -9.81 0.90 -7.20
C ASP A 54 -8.35 1.19 -7.52
N PHE A 55 -7.76 0.35 -8.36
CA PHE A 55 -6.37 0.47 -8.79
C PHE A 55 -6.10 1.72 -9.64
N VAL A 56 -7.10 2.20 -10.39
CA VAL A 56 -6.94 3.40 -11.22
C VAL A 56 -6.88 4.63 -10.31
N SER A 57 -7.89 4.79 -9.44
CA SER A 57 -7.88 5.86 -8.44
C SER A 57 -6.63 5.84 -7.56
N LEU A 58 -6.18 4.65 -7.15
CA LEU A 58 -4.96 4.52 -6.35
C LEU A 58 -3.70 4.99 -7.10
N GLN A 59 -3.60 4.70 -8.39
CA GLN A 59 -2.49 5.18 -9.21
C GLN A 59 -2.50 6.71 -9.35
N ASP A 60 -3.68 7.31 -9.47
CA ASP A 60 -3.83 8.76 -9.52
C ASP A 60 -3.42 9.41 -8.19
N GLU A 61 -3.83 8.83 -7.06
CA GLU A 61 -3.44 9.26 -5.72
C GLU A 61 -1.92 9.18 -5.49
N VAL A 62 -1.28 8.10 -5.93
CA VAL A 62 0.18 7.95 -5.91
C VAL A 62 0.87 9.02 -6.75
N SER A 63 0.34 9.28 -7.95
CA SER A 63 0.90 10.27 -8.87
C SER A 63 0.78 11.69 -8.30
N GLU A 64 -0.37 12.02 -7.71
CA GLU A 64 -0.59 13.31 -7.05
C GLU A 64 0.29 13.46 -5.80
N ALA A 65 0.44 12.41 -4.99
CA ALA A 65 1.34 12.42 -3.83
C ALA A 65 2.79 12.71 -4.25
N MET A 66 3.29 12.04 -5.30
CA MET A 66 4.62 12.30 -5.84
C MET A 66 4.73 13.73 -6.42
N ALA A 67 3.70 14.21 -7.12
CA ALA A 67 3.68 15.58 -7.64
C ALA A 67 3.72 16.62 -6.50
N ALA A 68 2.98 16.38 -5.41
CA ALA A 68 3.00 17.23 -4.22
C ALA A 68 4.39 17.26 -3.56
N ILE A 69 5.04 16.10 -3.42
CA ILE A 69 6.42 16.02 -2.94
C ILE A 69 7.33 16.86 -3.83
N MET A 70 7.32 16.64 -5.15
CA MET A 70 8.19 17.38 -6.07
C MET A 70 7.96 18.90 -6.01
N ARG A 71 6.70 19.34 -5.84
CA ARG A 71 6.34 20.76 -5.65
C ARG A 71 6.86 21.33 -4.33
N SER A 72 7.03 20.53 -3.29
CA SER A 72 7.55 20.97 -1.99
C SER A 72 9.07 21.13 -1.94
N ILE A 73 9.81 20.56 -2.91
CA ILE A 73 11.28 20.64 -2.94
C ILE A 73 11.73 22.06 -3.28
N SER A 74 12.41 22.71 -2.34
CA SER A 74 13.00 24.02 -2.55
C SER A 74 14.21 23.94 -3.49
N ALA A 75 14.14 24.65 -4.63
CA ALA A 75 15.27 24.73 -5.56
C ALA A 75 16.52 25.32 -4.90
N ALA A 76 16.36 26.26 -3.96
CA ALA A 76 17.46 26.90 -3.24
C ALA A 76 18.14 25.96 -2.24
N GLU A 77 17.40 25.02 -1.64
CA GLU A 77 17.97 24.02 -0.73
C GLU A 77 18.70 22.93 -1.51
N ALA A 78 18.11 22.48 -2.64
CA ALA A 78 18.74 21.53 -3.54
C ALA A 78 20.03 22.09 -4.16
N GLU A 79 20.06 23.38 -4.51
CA GLU A 79 21.24 24.10 -4.99
C GLU A 79 22.40 24.11 -4.00
N LYS A 80 22.11 24.30 -2.70
CA LYS A 80 23.15 24.30 -1.67
C LYS A 80 23.74 22.91 -1.44
N ALA A 81 22.93 21.86 -1.64
CA ALA A 81 23.32 20.48 -1.34
C ALA A 81 24.08 19.81 -2.50
N PHE A 82 23.79 20.17 -3.76
CA PHE A 82 24.33 19.47 -4.93
C PHE A 82 24.88 20.43 -5.98
N ALA A 83 26.11 20.17 -6.44
CA ALA A 83 26.84 21.01 -7.40
C ALA A 83 26.47 20.77 -8.89
N CYS A 84 25.37 20.07 -9.19
CA CYS A 84 24.88 19.87 -10.55
C CYS A 84 24.30 21.18 -11.11
N GLN A 85 24.44 21.47 -12.41
CA GLN A 85 23.91 22.72 -12.98
C GLN A 85 22.39 22.63 -13.19
N GLU A 86 21.89 21.46 -13.63
CA GLU A 86 20.47 21.26 -13.87
C GLU A 86 19.65 21.28 -12.56
N VAL A 87 18.65 22.16 -12.50
CA VAL A 87 17.72 22.25 -11.36
C VAL A 87 16.97 20.93 -11.13
N SER A 88 16.55 20.26 -12.20
CA SER A 88 15.79 19.01 -12.11
C SER A 88 16.64 17.89 -11.48
N THR A 89 17.90 17.74 -11.90
CA THR A 89 18.86 16.78 -11.31
C THR A 89 19.05 17.05 -9.82
N ARG A 90 19.23 18.31 -9.43
CA ARG A 90 19.37 18.69 -8.00
C ARG A 90 18.12 18.37 -7.20
N GLN A 91 16.93 18.64 -7.73
CA GLN A 91 15.67 18.30 -7.08
C GLN A 91 15.52 16.78 -6.91
N MET A 92 15.89 15.99 -7.91
CA MET A 92 15.84 14.52 -7.81
C MET A 92 16.86 13.95 -6.83
N LEU A 93 18.06 14.56 -6.74
CA LEU A 93 19.05 14.19 -5.74
C LEU A 93 18.57 14.53 -4.32
N TRP A 94 17.94 15.71 -4.16
CA TRP A 94 17.35 16.11 -2.88
C TRP A 94 16.20 15.18 -2.47
N LEU A 95 15.32 14.82 -3.41
CA LEU A 95 14.27 13.83 -3.22
C LEU A 95 14.85 12.52 -2.67
N LEU A 96 15.93 12.04 -3.30
CA LEU A 96 16.56 10.77 -2.93
C LEU A 96 17.20 10.82 -1.53
N SER A 97 17.84 11.94 -1.18
CA SER A 97 18.42 12.15 0.17
C SER A 97 17.39 12.22 1.30
N HIS A 98 16.13 12.53 0.99
CA HIS A 98 15.05 12.69 1.97
C HIS A 98 13.91 11.68 1.78
N ALA A 99 14.12 10.66 0.96
CA ALA A 99 13.08 9.75 0.48
C ALA A 99 12.27 9.11 1.62
N ASP A 100 12.93 8.68 2.69
CA ASP A 100 12.28 8.04 3.84
C ASP A 100 11.25 8.97 4.51
N SER A 101 11.66 10.21 4.84
CA SER A 101 10.79 11.19 5.49
C SER A 101 9.63 11.63 4.61
N LEU A 102 9.88 11.79 3.30
CA LEU A 102 8.86 12.19 2.33
C LEU A 102 7.85 11.06 2.10
N LEU A 103 8.31 9.81 2.03
CA LEU A 103 7.45 8.64 1.91
C LEU A 103 6.59 8.47 3.17
N GLU A 104 7.17 8.62 4.36
CA GLU A 104 6.46 8.54 5.63
C GLU A 104 5.33 9.58 5.71
N GLN A 105 5.63 10.83 5.36
CA GLN A 105 4.64 11.90 5.35
C GLN A 105 3.52 11.63 4.32
N ALA A 106 3.87 11.24 3.09
CA ALA A 106 2.89 10.92 2.06
C ALA A 106 1.99 9.74 2.46
N TYR A 107 2.57 8.71 3.07
CA TYR A 107 1.85 7.56 3.61
C TYR A 107 0.86 7.96 4.70
N HIS A 108 1.27 8.82 5.64
CA HIS A 108 0.38 9.29 6.70
C HIS A 108 -0.82 10.05 6.15
N ASN A 109 -0.59 10.99 5.23
CA ASN A 109 -1.66 11.76 4.58
C ASN A 109 -2.62 10.84 3.83
N PHE A 110 -2.08 9.91 3.04
CA PHE A 110 -2.87 8.93 2.31
C PHE A 110 -3.76 8.08 3.22
N MET A 111 -3.20 7.55 4.32
CA MET A 111 -3.97 6.72 5.26
C MET A 111 -5.06 7.51 5.97
N GLN A 112 -4.83 8.79 6.27
CA GLN A 112 -5.84 9.68 6.84
C GLN A 112 -7.01 9.87 5.86
N GLU A 113 -6.74 10.19 4.61
CA GLU A 113 -7.76 10.36 3.56
C GLU A 113 -8.52 9.06 3.26
N LYS A 114 -7.81 7.92 3.19
CA LYS A 114 -8.44 6.61 2.99
C LYS A 114 -9.36 6.20 4.13
N THR A 115 -9.00 6.53 5.36
CA THR A 115 -9.86 6.23 6.52
C THR A 115 -11.16 7.03 6.42
N LEU A 116 -11.07 8.33 6.15
CA LEU A 116 -12.24 9.22 6.02
C LEU A 116 -13.17 8.82 4.86
N SER A 117 -12.59 8.48 3.70
CA SER A 117 -13.38 8.06 2.53
C SER A 117 -14.05 6.69 2.72
N SER A 118 -13.38 5.75 3.40
CA SER A 118 -13.94 4.41 3.67
C SER A 118 -15.16 4.46 4.60
N GLU A 119 -15.14 5.34 5.60
CA GLU A 119 -16.26 5.57 6.52
C GLU A 119 -17.50 6.14 5.82
N THR A 120 -17.35 6.72 4.63
CA THR A 120 -18.47 7.26 3.85
C THR A 120 -19.23 6.15 3.10
N ASN A 121 -18.56 5.07 2.73
CA ASN A 121 -19.09 4.04 1.82
C ASN A 121 -19.53 2.75 2.51
N VAL A 122 -18.93 2.44 3.66
CA VAL A 122 -19.28 1.26 4.48
C VAL A 122 -19.46 1.71 5.92
N ASP A 123 -20.55 1.28 6.54
CA ASP A 123 -20.76 1.50 7.97
C ASP A 123 -19.78 0.64 8.78
N ILE A 124 -18.61 1.24 9.08
CA ILE A 124 -17.54 0.59 9.84
C ILE A 124 -17.99 0.28 11.28
N ILE A 125 -18.91 1.06 11.83
CA ILE A 125 -19.45 0.84 13.17
C ILE A 125 -20.29 -0.44 13.16
N ASP A 126 -21.20 -0.58 12.20
CA ASP A 126 -22.03 -1.78 12.04
C ASP A 126 -21.18 -3.02 11.70
N LEU A 127 -20.14 -2.88 10.89
CA LEU A 127 -19.19 -3.97 10.61
C LEU A 127 -18.56 -4.49 11.91
N ARG A 128 -17.99 -3.61 12.73
CA ARG A 128 -17.34 -3.96 14.01
C ARG A 128 -18.34 -4.54 15.00
N GLN A 129 -19.54 -3.97 15.08
CA GLN A 129 -20.58 -4.50 15.97
C GLN A 129 -21.07 -5.89 15.54
N THR A 130 -21.21 -6.11 14.24
CA THR A 130 -21.62 -7.41 13.69
C THR A 130 -20.53 -8.46 13.93
N GLU A 131 -19.26 -8.09 13.75
CA GLU A 131 -18.11 -8.94 14.07
C GLU A 131 -18.13 -9.38 15.54
N GLU A 132 -18.26 -8.44 16.48
CA GLU A 132 -18.30 -8.75 17.91
C GLU A 132 -19.52 -9.61 18.28
N LYS A 133 -20.69 -9.40 17.67
CA LYS A 133 -21.85 -10.28 17.85
C LYS A 133 -21.56 -11.71 17.42
N ILE A 134 -20.93 -11.90 16.26
CA ILE A 134 -20.54 -13.23 15.77
C ILE A 134 -19.52 -13.85 16.73
N LYS A 135 -18.47 -13.10 17.10
CA LYS A 135 -17.42 -13.53 18.02
C LYS A 135 -17.97 -14.03 19.36
N VAL A 136 -18.96 -13.35 19.94
CA VAL A 136 -19.62 -13.78 21.18
C VAL A 136 -20.38 -15.11 21.02
N LEU A 137 -20.91 -15.40 19.83
CA LEU A 137 -21.73 -16.60 19.57
C LEU A 137 -20.90 -17.85 19.27
N ILE A 138 -19.82 -17.70 18.49
CA ILE A 138 -19.03 -18.85 17.99
C ILE A 138 -17.62 -18.92 18.55
N GLY A 139 -17.18 -17.89 19.28
CA GLY A 139 -15.83 -17.76 19.82
C GLY A 139 -14.85 -17.07 18.86
N GLN A 140 -13.85 -16.42 19.46
CA GLN A 140 -12.81 -15.66 18.75
C GLN A 140 -11.99 -16.52 17.79
N GLU A 141 -11.53 -17.69 18.22
CA GLU A 141 -10.66 -18.56 17.42
C GLU A 141 -11.31 -18.99 16.10
N LYS A 142 -12.60 -19.37 16.14
CA LYS A 142 -13.34 -19.75 14.93
C LYS A 142 -13.50 -18.58 13.97
N LEU A 143 -13.82 -17.40 14.49
CA LEU A 143 -13.98 -16.20 13.67
C LEU A 143 -12.64 -15.76 13.05
N GLU A 144 -11.55 -15.74 13.81
CA GLU A 144 -10.22 -15.37 13.32
C GLU A 144 -9.72 -16.34 12.25
N SER A 145 -9.97 -17.65 12.41
CA SER A 145 -9.65 -18.66 11.40
C SER A 145 -10.41 -18.41 10.09
N PHE A 146 -11.70 -18.09 10.20
CA PHE A 146 -12.53 -17.72 9.05
C PHE A 146 -12.03 -16.43 8.38
N GLN A 147 -11.76 -15.38 9.17
CA GLN A 147 -11.23 -14.10 8.67
C GLN A 147 -9.88 -14.27 7.97
N ARG A 148 -9.00 -15.13 8.48
CA ARG A 148 -7.73 -15.44 7.82
C ARG A 148 -7.94 -16.08 6.45
N THR A 149 -8.90 -16.99 6.34
CA THR A 149 -9.30 -17.61 5.07
C THR A 149 -9.87 -16.58 4.11
N PHE A 150 -10.74 -15.70 4.62
CA PHE A 150 -11.30 -14.57 3.87
C PHE A 150 -10.20 -13.65 3.32
N LEU A 151 -9.31 -13.15 4.18
CA LEU A 151 -8.25 -12.21 3.79
C LEU A 151 -7.30 -12.83 2.77
N ARG A 152 -6.86 -14.08 2.97
CA ARG A 152 -5.99 -14.77 2.00
C ARG A 152 -6.65 -14.96 0.64
N ARG A 153 -7.98 -15.10 0.58
CA ARG A 153 -8.72 -15.29 -0.67
C ARG A 153 -9.00 -13.97 -1.39
N PHE A 154 -9.44 -12.95 -0.66
CA PHE A 154 -10.01 -11.74 -1.25
C PHE A 154 -9.12 -10.50 -1.14
N LEU A 155 -8.07 -10.53 -0.31
CA LEU A 155 -7.18 -9.38 -0.10
C LEU A 155 -5.70 -9.79 -0.18
N PHE A 156 -5.17 -9.83 -1.41
CA PHE A 156 -3.77 -10.18 -1.68
C PHE A 156 -2.77 -9.12 -1.22
N SER A 157 -3.19 -7.86 -1.12
CA SER A 157 -2.41 -6.77 -0.58
C SER A 157 -3.34 -5.74 0.02
N SER A 158 -2.92 -5.15 1.13
CA SER A 158 -3.65 -4.02 1.72
C SER A 158 -3.52 -2.77 0.83
N VAL A 159 -4.48 -1.86 0.93
CA VAL A 159 -4.44 -0.55 0.25
C VAL A 159 -3.16 0.22 0.59
N ALA A 160 -2.71 0.13 1.85
CA ALA A 160 -1.43 0.66 2.31
C ALA A 160 -0.24 0.09 1.54
N GLN A 161 -0.16 -1.24 1.40
CA GLN A 161 0.93 -1.89 0.65
C GLN A 161 0.91 -1.51 -0.82
N LEU A 162 -0.27 -1.44 -1.44
CA LEU A 162 -0.41 -1.03 -2.83
C LEU A 162 0.06 0.42 -3.05
N PHE A 163 -0.30 1.32 -2.15
CA PHE A 163 0.19 2.71 -2.17
C PHE A 163 1.72 2.78 -2.04
N LEU A 164 2.30 2.08 -1.05
CA LEU A 164 3.74 2.06 -0.83
C LEU A 164 4.48 1.48 -2.05
N GLN A 165 3.96 0.43 -2.67
CA GLN A 165 4.53 -0.12 -3.91
C GLN A 165 4.44 0.87 -5.07
N GLY A 166 3.31 1.59 -5.19
CA GLY A 166 3.14 2.66 -6.17
C GLY A 166 4.13 3.79 -5.97
N MET A 167 4.24 4.31 -4.74
CA MET A 167 5.21 5.34 -4.38
C MET A 167 6.65 4.89 -4.65
N THR A 168 7.01 3.67 -4.25
CA THR A 168 8.34 3.10 -4.52
C THR A 168 8.63 3.08 -6.02
N THR A 169 7.63 2.71 -6.83
CA THR A 169 7.75 2.73 -8.30
C THR A 169 7.95 4.17 -8.83
N GLU A 170 7.22 5.14 -8.29
CA GLU A 170 7.38 6.55 -8.64
C GLU A 170 8.79 7.07 -8.28
N PHE A 171 9.31 6.74 -7.10
CA PHE A 171 10.67 7.07 -6.68
C PHE A 171 11.70 6.46 -7.65
N ILE A 172 11.59 5.16 -7.94
CA ILE A 172 12.49 4.47 -8.89
C ILE A 172 12.48 5.14 -10.27
N ARG A 173 11.32 5.59 -10.76
CA ARG A 173 11.26 6.34 -12.04
C ARG A 173 12.12 7.61 -11.99
N ARG A 174 12.14 8.34 -10.87
CA ARG A 174 12.98 9.55 -10.72
C ARG A 174 14.45 9.18 -10.61
N PHE A 175 14.75 8.08 -9.92
CA PHE A 175 16.10 7.56 -9.74
C PHE A 175 16.77 7.21 -11.07
N LEU A 176 15.98 6.71 -12.02
CA LEU A 176 16.41 6.34 -13.38
C LEU A 176 16.43 7.52 -14.36
N THR A 177 16.07 8.73 -13.94
CA THR A 177 16.22 9.91 -14.82
C THR A 177 17.70 10.11 -15.12
N THR A 178 18.00 10.38 -16.37
CA THR A 178 19.37 10.65 -16.82
C THR A 178 19.65 12.15 -16.70
N ASP A 179 20.70 12.48 -15.94
CA ASP A 179 21.26 13.82 -15.89
C ASP A 179 21.92 14.14 -17.24
N ILE A 180 21.58 15.30 -17.82
CA ILE A 180 22.02 15.67 -19.17
C ILE A 180 23.53 15.94 -19.22
N GLU A 181 24.10 16.48 -18.14
CA GLU A 181 25.52 16.88 -18.08
C GLU A 181 26.46 15.67 -18.04
N SER A 182 26.16 14.72 -17.17
CA SER A 182 27.02 13.56 -16.93
C SER A 182 26.62 12.33 -17.74
N GLY A 183 25.42 12.33 -18.34
CA GLY A 183 24.82 11.15 -18.97
C GLY A 183 24.56 9.99 -17.98
N SER A 184 24.63 10.26 -16.67
CA SER A 184 24.45 9.25 -15.62
C SER A 184 23.03 9.31 -15.05
N GLU A 185 22.52 8.16 -14.63
CA GLU A 185 21.27 8.10 -13.86
C GLU A 185 21.46 8.77 -12.49
N VAL A 186 20.43 9.48 -12.02
CA VAL A 186 20.45 10.23 -10.76
C VAL A 186 20.90 9.37 -9.59
N PHE A 187 20.43 8.12 -9.48
CA PHE A 187 20.85 7.26 -8.36
C PHE A 187 22.35 6.96 -8.37
N ARG A 188 22.98 6.84 -9.55
CA ARG A 188 24.43 6.62 -9.66
C ARG A 188 25.21 7.84 -9.21
N ILE A 189 24.70 9.03 -9.51
CA ILE A 189 25.27 10.30 -9.02
C ILE A 189 25.16 10.35 -7.49
N HIS A 190 23.99 10.04 -6.95
CA HIS A 190 23.79 10.00 -5.50
C HIS A 190 24.73 9.00 -4.81
N LEU A 191 24.87 7.78 -5.33
CA LEU A 191 25.77 6.77 -4.75
C LEU A 191 27.24 7.22 -4.73
N LYS A 192 27.70 7.96 -5.74
CA LYS A 192 29.05 8.54 -5.75
C LYS A 192 29.21 9.55 -4.62
N ASN A 193 28.25 10.46 -4.46
CA ASN A 193 28.29 11.49 -3.42
C ASN A 193 28.21 10.88 -2.00
N PHE A 194 27.37 9.86 -1.82
CA PHE A 194 27.22 9.15 -0.55
C PHE A 194 28.52 8.47 -0.08
N GLY A 195 29.32 7.94 -1.01
CA GLY A 195 30.61 7.31 -0.70
C GLY A 195 31.70 8.31 -0.26
N HIS A 196 31.57 9.59 -0.62
CA HIS A 196 32.52 10.63 -0.22
C HIS A 196 32.26 11.16 1.20
N GLU A 197 31.01 11.15 1.69
CA GLU A 197 30.66 11.59 3.06
C GLU A 197 31.13 10.62 4.16
N LYS A 198 31.31 9.32 3.86
CA LYS A 198 31.79 8.33 4.84
C LYS A 198 33.30 8.24 4.99
N ASN A 199 34.07 8.86 4.08
CA ASN A 199 35.52 8.81 4.04
C ASN A 199 36.19 10.16 4.38
N GLY A 200 35.42 11.11 4.95
CA GLY A 200 35.89 12.42 5.42
C GLY A 200 35.79 12.56 6.93
#